data_AF-A0A5N5TGS5-F1
#
_entry.id   AF-A0A5N5TGS5-F1
#
_cell.length_a   1.000
_cell.length_b   1.000
_cell.length_c   1.000
_cell.angle_alpha   90.00
_cell.angle_beta   90.00
_cell.angle_gamma   90.00
#
_symmetry.space_group_name_H-M   'P 1'
#
loop_
_entity.id
_entity.type
_entity.pdbx_description
1 polymer ?
#
loop_
_entity_poly.entity_id
_entity_poly.type
_entity_poly.pdbx_seq_one_letter_code
_entity_poly.pdbx_strand_id
1 'polypeptide(L)'
;MARELRKQKKVLSLSSETERARIAIKNKIIAPPYLSIYNDEKKGRGIKTKKELLENEFITYYHGVHRENVENEKDDYYFELQIGRKRTYIDASKEDISFGRLFNDNHKTPNVHVKPVQVDGLIYPCYFASRNIKPLRRVGIQLWRSRRILISGIMSQSFTSNLKNKSIKHIQSVVEAEINCKIPNSSTTNKTQIVEELSREIHSDAVLETCLAEKPNYKAHFGGESSDKTIPGEKSDTGLEGKMEFVMKFIATYMKRDESDKIQMVKDREERLKIEETQMKKDREERLKKEEAQMKKDREERIKKEEAQMKKDREERIKKDEADRIQMMKDREERIKNAEKMDALDRKKRSEREQILFNTHLNIMANFSRQMQMFCLNQNQNFNKIELVSVNIH
;
A
#
# COMPACT_ATOMS: atom_id res chain seq x y z
N MET A 1 -32.78 -9.80 16.31
CA MET A 1 -33.11 -9.30 14.96
C MET A 1 -32.51 -7.92 14.63
N ALA A 2 -32.89 -6.81 15.27
CA ALA A 2 -32.47 -5.46 14.84
C ALA A 2 -30.94 -5.23 14.69
N ARG A 3 -30.10 -5.82 15.55
CA ARG A 3 -28.63 -5.76 15.44
C ARG A 3 -28.11 -6.45 14.18
N GLU A 4 -28.74 -7.54 13.75
CA GLU A 4 -28.34 -8.32 12.58
C GLU A 4 -28.77 -7.66 11.29
N LEU A 5 -29.99 -7.10 11.25
CA LEU A 5 -30.45 -6.25 10.14
C LEU A 5 -29.55 -5.01 9.94
N ARG A 6 -29.05 -4.40 11.02
CA ARG A 6 -28.06 -3.31 10.95
C ARG A 6 -26.71 -3.77 10.38
N LYS A 7 -26.20 -4.95 10.77
CA LYS A 7 -24.98 -5.53 10.17
C LYS A 7 -25.19 -5.82 8.68
N GLN A 8 -26.28 -6.50 8.31
CA GLN A 8 -26.59 -6.85 6.92
C GLN A 8 -26.69 -5.61 6.03
N LYS A 9 -27.40 -4.56 6.47
CA LYS A 9 -27.43 -3.26 5.77
C LYS A 9 -26.04 -2.63 5.63
N LYS A 10 -25.20 -2.67 6.66
CA LYS A 10 -23.81 -2.15 6.61
C LYS A 10 -22.89 -2.96 5.69
N VAL A 11 -23.09 -4.28 5.59
CA VAL A 11 -22.36 -5.16 4.66
C VAL A 11 -22.78 -4.90 3.22
N LEU A 12 -24.09 -4.77 2.96
CA LEU A 12 -24.64 -4.43 1.65
C LEU A 12 -24.14 -3.06 1.16
N SER A 13 -24.17 -2.02 2.01
CA SER A 13 -23.66 -0.70 1.64
C SER A 13 -22.15 -0.69 1.42
N LEU A 14 -21.38 -1.47 2.19
CA LEU A 14 -19.94 -1.58 1.98
C LEU A 14 -19.61 -2.32 0.66
N SER A 15 -20.41 -3.32 0.30
CA SER A 15 -20.29 -4.04 -0.98
C SER A 15 -20.54 -3.10 -2.16
N SER A 16 -21.61 -2.29 -2.12
CA SER A 16 -21.93 -1.35 -3.21
C SER A 16 -20.87 -0.25 -3.39
N GLU A 17 -20.31 0.28 -2.30
CA GLU A 17 -19.22 1.27 -2.38
C GLU A 17 -17.89 0.64 -2.83
N THR A 18 -17.66 -0.65 -2.53
CA THR A 18 -16.52 -1.39 -3.09
C THR A 18 -16.67 -1.58 -4.60
N GLU A 19 -17.87 -1.86 -5.10
CA GLU A 19 -18.13 -1.96 -6.54
C GLU A 19 -17.96 -0.61 -7.25
N ARG A 20 -18.43 0.49 -6.64
CA ARG A 20 -18.13 1.86 -7.13
C ARG A 20 -16.63 2.13 -7.25
N ALA A 21 -15.83 1.65 -6.30
CA ALA A 21 -14.38 1.73 -6.38
C ALA A 21 -13.81 0.93 -7.59
N ARG A 22 -14.31 -0.29 -7.83
CA ARG A 22 -13.91 -1.10 -9.00
C ARG A 22 -14.24 -0.39 -10.32
N ILE A 23 -15.45 0.16 -10.44
CA ILE A 23 -15.91 0.91 -11.61
C ILE A 23 -15.03 2.16 -11.82
N ALA A 24 -14.73 2.91 -10.75
CA ALA A 24 -13.88 4.10 -10.83
C ALA A 24 -12.45 3.77 -11.29
N ILE A 25 -11.88 2.64 -10.84
CA ILE A 25 -10.55 2.17 -11.29
C ILE A 25 -10.59 1.79 -12.77
N LYS A 26 -11.57 1.00 -13.21
CA LYS A 26 -11.71 0.57 -14.61
C LYS A 26 -11.91 1.75 -15.56
N ASN A 27 -12.71 2.73 -15.15
CA ASN A 27 -13.00 3.95 -15.92
C ASN A 27 -11.95 5.06 -15.71
N LYS A 28 -10.86 4.78 -14.96
CA LYS A 28 -9.77 5.72 -14.65
C LYS A 28 -10.24 7.09 -14.09
N ILE A 29 -11.23 7.07 -13.19
CA ILE A 29 -11.80 8.28 -12.57
C ILE A 29 -10.87 8.78 -11.45
N ILE A 30 -9.78 9.43 -11.85
CA ILE A 30 -8.71 9.90 -10.95
C ILE A 30 -8.97 11.27 -10.31
N ALA A 31 -9.85 12.07 -10.90
CA ALA A 31 -10.23 13.42 -10.45
C ALA A 31 -11.76 13.57 -10.31
N PRO A 32 -12.40 13.03 -9.25
CA PRO A 32 -13.84 13.12 -9.07
C PRO A 32 -14.34 14.58 -9.00
N PRO A 33 -15.40 14.97 -9.74
CA PRO A 33 -15.80 16.37 -9.90
C PRO A 33 -16.31 17.02 -8.61
N TYR A 34 -16.75 16.20 -7.64
CA TYR A 34 -17.19 16.63 -6.31
C TYR A 34 -16.04 16.86 -5.32
N LEU A 35 -14.78 16.71 -5.75
CA LEU A 35 -13.60 17.11 -4.98
C LEU A 35 -12.99 18.38 -5.58
N SER A 36 -12.19 19.08 -4.78
CA SER A 36 -11.42 20.25 -5.20
C SER A 36 -10.08 20.32 -4.48
N ILE A 37 -9.06 20.76 -5.21
CA ILE A 37 -7.78 21.17 -4.64
C ILE A 37 -7.98 22.51 -3.92
N TYR A 38 -7.35 22.67 -2.76
CA TYR A 38 -7.14 23.96 -2.12
C TYR A 38 -5.67 24.11 -1.74
N ASN A 39 -5.19 25.34 -1.73
CA ASN A 39 -3.85 25.68 -1.25
C ASN A 39 -3.96 26.22 0.18
N ASP A 40 -2.99 25.87 1.02
CA ASP A 40 -2.83 26.34 2.39
C ASP A 40 -1.36 26.76 2.57
N GLU A 41 -1.13 28.03 2.91
CA GLU A 41 0.23 28.61 3.01
C GLU A 41 1.17 27.82 3.93
N LYS A 42 0.62 27.11 4.94
CA LYS A 42 1.40 26.36 5.93
C LYS A 42 1.43 24.86 5.68
N LYS A 43 0.56 24.34 4.79
CA LYS A 43 0.38 22.89 4.56
C LYS A 43 0.46 22.47 3.09
N GLY A 44 0.69 23.40 2.17
CA GLY A 44 0.74 23.15 0.73
C GLY A 44 -0.64 22.84 0.14
N ARG A 45 -0.64 22.02 -0.91
CA ARG A 45 -1.86 21.56 -1.59
C ARG A 45 -2.62 20.58 -0.71
N GLY A 46 -3.93 20.45 -0.92
CA GLY A 46 -4.75 19.41 -0.29
C GLY A 46 -6.14 19.31 -0.91
N ILE A 47 -6.93 18.31 -0.49
CA ILE A 47 -8.27 18.07 -1.02
C ILE A 47 -9.39 18.51 -0.06
N LYS A 48 -10.44 19.13 -0.60
CA LYS A 48 -11.75 19.36 0.03
C LYS A 48 -12.85 18.67 -0.78
N THR A 49 -13.94 18.30 -0.11
CA THR A 49 -15.17 17.87 -0.78
C THR A 49 -16.08 19.06 -1.07
N LYS A 50 -16.78 19.06 -2.22
CA LYS A 50 -17.84 20.01 -2.58
C LYS A 50 -19.22 19.53 -2.12
N LYS A 51 -19.40 18.21 -1.97
CA LYS A 51 -20.64 17.57 -1.49
C LYS A 51 -20.49 17.04 -0.06
N GLU A 52 -21.60 16.67 0.56
CA GLU A 52 -21.54 15.83 1.75
C GLU A 52 -21.16 14.39 1.35
N LEU A 53 -20.26 13.77 2.11
CA LEU A 53 -19.89 12.35 1.98
C LEU A 53 -20.38 11.61 3.22
N LEU A 54 -21.03 10.46 3.05
CA LEU A 54 -21.55 9.64 4.15
C LEU A 54 -20.50 8.63 4.66
N GLU A 55 -20.65 8.13 5.90
CA GLU A 55 -19.76 7.09 6.44
C GLU A 55 -19.71 5.85 5.52
N ASN A 56 -18.49 5.41 5.18
CA ASN A 56 -18.14 4.34 4.24
C ASN A 56 -18.40 4.63 2.75
N GLU A 57 -18.81 5.84 2.37
CA GLU A 57 -18.89 6.23 0.97
C GLU A 57 -17.50 6.24 0.32
N PHE A 58 -17.40 5.75 -0.92
CA PHE A 58 -16.18 5.78 -1.72
C PHE A 58 -15.88 7.20 -2.20
N ILE A 59 -14.62 7.62 -2.04
CA ILE A 59 -14.17 8.99 -2.35
C ILE A 59 -13.30 9.03 -3.61
N THR A 60 -12.24 8.25 -3.64
CA THR A 60 -11.33 8.10 -4.79
C THR A 60 -10.36 6.94 -4.49
N TYR A 61 -9.47 6.61 -5.41
CA TYR A 61 -8.37 5.66 -5.18
C TYR A 61 -7.01 6.33 -5.35
N TYR A 62 -5.98 5.72 -4.77
CA TYR A 62 -4.59 6.13 -4.99
C TYR A 62 -4.16 5.64 -6.37
N HIS A 63 -4.08 6.57 -7.32
CA HIS A 63 -3.62 6.31 -8.68
C HIS A 63 -2.12 6.49 -8.77
N GLY A 64 -1.48 5.65 -9.60
CA GLY A 64 -0.04 5.65 -9.85
C GLY A 64 0.36 4.40 -10.62
N VAL A 65 1.66 4.19 -10.79
CA VAL A 65 2.25 3.03 -11.48
C VAL A 65 2.59 1.95 -10.46
N HIS A 66 2.13 0.72 -10.67
CA HIS A 66 2.57 -0.43 -9.87
C HIS A 66 4.04 -0.76 -10.17
N ARG A 67 4.86 -0.81 -9.11
CA ARG A 67 6.27 -1.22 -9.17
C ARG A 67 6.53 -2.35 -8.16
N GLU A 68 7.39 -3.31 -8.51
CA GLU A 68 7.78 -4.38 -7.58
C GLU A 68 8.89 -3.94 -6.64
N ASN A 69 9.85 -3.17 -7.16
CA ASN A 69 10.88 -2.48 -6.39
C ASN A 69 10.82 -0.98 -6.70
N VAL A 70 11.12 -0.15 -5.70
CA VAL A 70 11.40 1.27 -5.87
C VAL A 70 12.88 1.43 -5.54
N GLU A 71 13.68 1.80 -6.53
CA GLU A 71 15.04 2.28 -6.29
C GLU A 71 14.93 3.61 -5.53
N ASN A 72 15.85 3.88 -4.60
CA ASN A 72 15.72 4.93 -3.58
C ASN A 72 15.86 6.37 -4.14
N GLU A 73 14.95 6.77 -5.03
CA GLU A 73 14.77 8.16 -5.44
C GLU A 73 13.81 8.87 -4.47
N LYS A 74 14.03 10.17 -4.27
CA LYS A 74 13.65 10.92 -3.05
C LYS A 74 12.19 11.39 -3.01
N ASP A 75 11.28 10.69 -3.69
CA ASP A 75 9.93 11.19 -3.93
C ASP A 75 8.94 10.74 -2.84
N ASP A 76 8.20 11.71 -2.29
CA ASP A 76 7.29 11.50 -1.15
C ASP A 76 5.95 10.80 -1.50
N TYR A 77 5.75 10.43 -2.77
CA TYR A 77 4.47 9.97 -3.33
C TYR A 77 4.47 8.49 -3.74
N TYR A 78 4.91 7.62 -2.83
CA TYR A 78 4.71 6.17 -2.94
C TYR A 78 3.72 5.64 -1.89
N PHE A 79 3.06 4.54 -2.25
CA PHE A 79 2.17 3.78 -1.36
C PHE A 79 2.66 2.33 -1.26
N GLU A 80 2.99 1.86 -0.07
CA GLU A 80 3.49 0.50 0.16
C GLU A 80 2.31 -0.49 0.36
N LEU A 81 2.28 -1.52 -0.48
CA LEU A 81 1.35 -2.64 -0.41
C LEU A 81 2.11 -3.91 -0.01
N GLN A 82 1.81 -4.44 1.17
CA GLN A 82 2.39 -5.70 1.65
C GLN A 82 1.38 -6.84 1.47
N ILE A 83 1.65 -7.71 0.50
CA ILE A 83 0.83 -8.87 0.12
C ILE A 83 1.54 -10.12 0.65
N GLY A 84 1.15 -10.57 1.84
CA GLY A 84 1.86 -11.62 2.56
C GLY A 84 3.32 -11.24 2.84
N ARG A 85 4.27 -11.94 2.19
CA ARG A 85 5.71 -11.65 2.26
C ARG A 85 6.21 -10.74 1.13
N LYS A 86 5.47 -10.57 0.03
CA LYS A 86 5.86 -9.70 -1.09
C LYS A 86 5.51 -8.25 -0.76
N ARG A 87 6.44 -7.33 -1.01
CA ARG A 87 6.17 -5.89 -1.03
C ARG A 87 6.01 -5.46 -2.48
N THR A 88 5.09 -4.53 -2.69
CA THR A 88 4.81 -3.89 -3.97
C THR A 88 4.47 -2.43 -3.69
N TYR A 89 4.64 -1.57 -4.66
CA TYR A 89 4.51 -0.14 -4.50
C TYR A 89 3.59 0.42 -5.57
N ILE A 90 2.82 1.46 -5.24
CA ILE A 90 2.19 2.32 -6.22
C ILE A 90 2.90 3.67 -6.15
N ASP A 91 3.49 4.06 -7.26
CA ASP A 91 4.25 5.30 -7.43
C ASP A 91 3.38 6.36 -8.12
N ALA A 92 3.13 7.46 -7.43
CA ALA A 92 2.36 8.62 -7.88
C ALA A 92 3.24 9.90 -7.96
N SER A 93 4.56 9.74 -8.07
CA SER A 93 5.53 10.85 -8.05
C SER A 93 5.49 11.69 -9.33
N LYS A 94 5.10 11.08 -10.45
CA LYS A 94 4.80 11.81 -11.69
C LYS A 94 3.58 12.70 -11.48
N GLU A 95 3.79 14.01 -11.53
CA GLU A 95 2.75 15.03 -11.40
C GLU A 95 1.63 14.83 -12.46
N ASP A 96 0.42 14.52 -11.99
CA ASP A 96 -0.77 14.29 -12.81
C ASP A 96 -2.01 14.99 -12.21
N ILE A 97 -3.21 14.72 -12.76
CA ILE A 97 -4.46 15.29 -12.26
C ILE A 97 -5.11 14.46 -11.12
N SER A 98 -4.48 13.38 -10.65
CA SER A 98 -5.09 12.48 -9.66
C SER A 98 -5.22 13.13 -8.27
N PHE A 99 -6.42 13.06 -7.68
CA PHE A 99 -6.65 13.65 -6.36
C PHE A 99 -6.19 12.74 -5.22
N GLY A 100 -6.06 11.42 -5.45
CA GLY A 100 -5.67 10.45 -4.43
C GLY A 100 -4.29 10.73 -3.79
N ARG A 101 -3.32 11.24 -4.57
CA ARG A 101 -1.99 11.57 -4.06
C ARG A 101 -1.94 12.85 -3.20
N LEU A 102 -2.96 13.71 -3.29
CA LEU A 102 -3.04 15.01 -2.62
C LEU A 102 -3.81 14.97 -1.27
N PHE A 103 -3.95 13.79 -0.67
CA PHE A 103 -4.64 13.62 0.61
C PHE A 103 -3.65 13.83 1.78
N ASN A 104 -3.85 14.93 2.52
CA ASN A 104 -2.89 15.37 3.55
C ASN A 104 -2.98 14.51 4.83
N ASP A 105 -1.87 14.44 5.58
CA ASP A 105 -1.88 13.80 6.90
C ASP A 105 -2.76 14.56 7.89
N ASN A 106 -3.54 13.80 8.64
CA ASN A 106 -4.30 14.26 9.79
C ASN A 106 -4.34 13.15 10.85
N HIS A 107 -3.22 12.97 11.56
CA HIS A 107 -3.15 12.06 12.71
C HIS A 107 -4.07 12.42 13.88
N LYS A 108 -4.52 13.69 14.01
CA LYS A 108 -5.37 14.12 15.14
C LYS A 108 -6.84 13.74 14.97
N THR A 109 -7.39 13.89 13.77
CA THR A 109 -8.83 13.73 13.49
C THR A 109 -9.11 13.22 12.08
N PRO A 110 -8.53 12.08 11.66
CA PRO A 110 -8.72 11.56 10.30
C PRO A 110 -10.21 11.38 9.99
N ASN A 111 -10.62 11.73 8.78
CA ASN A 111 -12.00 11.54 8.30
C ASN A 111 -12.08 10.57 7.12
N VAL A 112 -10.94 10.01 6.71
CA VAL A 112 -10.84 8.98 5.67
C VAL A 112 -10.00 7.82 6.17
N HIS A 113 -10.36 6.61 5.74
CA HIS A 113 -9.60 5.39 5.90
C HIS A 113 -9.37 4.74 4.53
N VAL A 114 -8.36 3.87 4.45
CA VAL A 114 -7.99 3.19 3.21
C VAL A 114 -8.37 1.71 3.29
N LYS A 115 -8.91 1.16 2.20
CA LYS A 115 -9.16 -0.28 2.04
C LYS A 115 -8.53 -0.76 0.72
N PRO A 116 -7.88 -1.92 0.67
CA PRO A 116 -7.40 -2.51 -0.58
C PRO A 116 -8.58 -3.03 -1.40
N VAL A 117 -8.64 -2.70 -2.68
CA VAL A 117 -9.62 -3.23 -3.64
C VAL A 117 -8.87 -3.90 -4.79
N GLN A 118 -9.20 -5.15 -5.08
CA GLN A 118 -8.61 -5.88 -6.21
C GLN A 118 -9.42 -5.64 -7.48
N VAL A 119 -8.73 -5.27 -8.56
CA VAL A 119 -9.27 -5.05 -9.91
C VAL A 119 -8.28 -5.63 -10.91
N ASP A 120 -8.77 -6.53 -11.78
CA ASP A 120 -8.02 -7.12 -12.89
C ASP A 120 -6.65 -7.70 -12.48
N GLY A 121 -6.62 -8.35 -11.30
CA GLY A 121 -5.43 -8.96 -10.69
C GLY A 121 -4.63 -8.02 -9.79
N LEU A 122 -4.63 -6.72 -10.06
CA LEU A 122 -3.91 -5.69 -9.30
C LEU A 122 -4.70 -5.23 -8.06
N ILE A 123 -3.99 -4.67 -7.07
CA ILE A 123 -4.59 -4.14 -5.84
C ILE A 123 -4.40 -2.62 -5.78
N TYR A 124 -5.47 -1.90 -5.47
CA TYR A 124 -5.52 -0.45 -5.39
C TYR A 124 -5.94 0.00 -3.98
N PRO A 125 -5.19 0.90 -3.31
CA PRO A 125 -5.63 1.58 -2.11
C PRO A 125 -6.80 2.51 -2.43
N CYS A 126 -7.97 2.24 -1.88
CA CYS A 126 -9.18 3.02 -2.09
C CYS A 126 -9.57 3.79 -0.82
N TYR A 127 -9.93 5.06 -0.98
CA TYR A 127 -10.28 5.97 0.10
C TYR A 127 -11.78 5.96 0.35
N PHE A 128 -12.15 5.74 1.61
CA PHE A 128 -13.54 5.73 2.08
C PHE A 128 -13.70 6.68 3.27
N ALA A 129 -14.84 7.35 3.36
CA ALA A 129 -15.13 8.23 4.48
C ALA A 129 -15.25 7.42 5.79
N SER A 130 -14.53 7.82 6.84
CA SER A 130 -14.60 7.17 8.17
C SER A 130 -15.76 7.66 9.03
N ARG A 131 -16.43 8.73 8.59
CA ARG A 131 -17.55 9.43 9.22
C ARG A 131 -18.12 10.41 8.20
N ASN A 132 -19.32 10.95 8.43
CA ASN A 132 -19.89 11.96 7.54
C ASN A 132 -18.97 13.20 7.41
N ILE A 133 -18.70 13.64 6.19
CA ILE A 133 -17.85 14.79 5.86
C ILE A 133 -18.72 15.85 5.19
N LYS A 134 -18.98 16.95 5.91
CA LYS A 134 -19.72 18.11 5.38
C LYS A 134 -19.01 18.75 4.18
N PRO A 135 -19.74 19.41 3.27
CA PRO A 135 -19.18 20.24 2.20
C PRO A 135 -18.09 21.21 2.68
N LEU A 136 -17.16 21.52 1.78
CA LEU A 136 -16.00 22.41 1.95
C LEU A 136 -15.01 22.01 3.07
N ARG A 137 -15.24 20.91 3.80
CA ARG A 137 -14.29 20.39 4.78
C ARG A 137 -13.11 19.71 4.09
N ARG A 138 -11.96 19.85 4.75
CA ARG A 138 -10.69 19.21 4.36
C ARG A 138 -10.81 17.70 4.51
N VAL A 139 -10.32 16.97 3.52
CA VAL A 139 -10.21 15.51 3.51
C VAL A 139 -8.80 15.15 3.98
N GLY A 140 -8.68 14.23 4.95
CA GLY A 140 -7.40 13.91 5.57
C GLY A 140 -7.35 12.49 6.13
N ILE A 141 -6.21 11.84 5.87
CA ILE A 141 -5.89 10.45 6.22
C ILE A 141 -4.82 10.40 7.30
N GLN A 142 -4.73 9.32 8.07
CA GLN A 142 -3.61 9.09 8.98
C GLN A 142 -2.49 8.36 8.22
N LEU A 143 -1.56 9.09 7.61
CA LEU A 143 -0.52 8.54 6.72
C LEU A 143 0.34 7.48 7.41
N TRP A 144 0.75 7.71 8.66
CA TRP A 144 1.58 6.78 9.44
C TRP A 144 0.96 5.39 9.66
N ARG A 145 -0.38 5.26 9.53
CA ARG A 145 -1.09 3.96 9.57
C ARG A 145 -1.61 3.51 8.20
N SER A 146 -1.56 4.38 7.20
CA SER A 146 -2.18 4.14 5.89
C SER A 146 -1.17 3.86 4.77
N ARG A 147 0.05 4.43 4.83
CA ARG A 147 1.10 4.25 3.79
C ARG A 147 1.59 2.80 3.64
N ARG A 148 1.26 1.91 4.57
CA ARG A 148 1.48 0.45 4.50
C ARG A 148 0.17 -0.28 4.76
N ILE A 149 -0.39 -0.94 3.75
CA ILE A 149 -1.52 -1.86 3.93
C ILE A 149 -0.97 -3.29 4.04
N LEU A 150 -1.26 -3.94 5.16
CA LEU A 150 -1.04 -5.38 5.36
C LEU A 150 -2.24 -6.16 4.83
N ILE A 151 -2.02 -6.99 3.82
CA ILE A 151 -3.06 -7.83 3.21
C ILE A 151 -2.87 -9.27 3.69
N SER A 152 -3.43 -9.56 4.87
CA SER A 152 -3.50 -10.90 5.45
C SER A 152 -4.87 -11.54 5.23
N GLY A 153 -4.92 -12.70 4.57
CA GLY A 153 -6.07 -13.63 4.67
C GLY A 153 -7.05 -13.72 3.49
N ILE A 154 -6.79 -13.11 2.32
CA ILE A 154 -7.74 -13.15 1.17
C ILE A 154 -7.25 -14.06 0.00
N MET A 155 -5.97 -14.46 -0.01
CA MET A 155 -5.32 -14.94 -1.25
C MET A 155 -5.52 -16.42 -1.67
N SER A 156 -6.16 -17.29 -0.88
CA SER A 156 -6.20 -18.72 -1.24
C SER A 156 -7.30 -19.13 -2.24
N GLN A 157 -8.38 -18.34 -2.38
CA GLN A 157 -9.59 -18.78 -3.12
C GLN A 157 -9.73 -18.20 -4.54
N SER A 158 -9.19 -17.02 -4.83
CA SER A 158 -9.43 -16.30 -6.10
C SER A 158 -8.35 -16.52 -7.18
N PHE A 159 -7.14 -16.96 -6.80
CA PHE A 159 -6.03 -17.16 -7.74
C PHE A 159 -6.03 -18.56 -8.35
N THR A 160 -6.33 -19.59 -7.55
CA THR A 160 -6.46 -20.99 -7.98
C THR A 160 -7.66 -21.21 -8.89
N SER A 161 -8.78 -20.53 -8.64
CA SER A 161 -10.01 -20.63 -9.44
C SER A 161 -9.88 -20.01 -10.84
N ASN A 162 -9.18 -18.87 -11.00
CA ASN A 162 -9.04 -18.23 -12.32
C ASN A 162 -8.13 -18.99 -13.29
N LEU A 163 -7.03 -19.59 -12.81
CA LEU A 163 -6.14 -20.40 -13.64
C LEU A 163 -6.81 -21.73 -14.04
N LYS A 164 -7.46 -22.41 -13.08
CA LYS A 164 -8.24 -23.63 -13.37
C LYS A 164 -9.35 -23.35 -14.39
N ASN A 165 -10.14 -22.28 -14.21
CA ASN A 165 -11.25 -21.96 -15.12
C ASN A 165 -10.82 -21.58 -16.55
N LYS A 166 -9.60 -21.07 -16.77
CA LYS A 166 -9.07 -20.83 -18.14
C LYS A 166 -8.57 -22.12 -18.78
N SER A 167 -7.85 -22.96 -18.03
CA SER A 167 -7.34 -24.25 -18.54
C SER A 167 -8.50 -25.21 -18.89
N ILE A 168 -9.48 -25.35 -17.98
CA ILE A 168 -10.65 -26.21 -18.17
C ILE A 168 -11.42 -25.85 -19.44
N LYS A 169 -11.65 -24.54 -19.70
CA LYS A 169 -12.35 -24.10 -20.92
C LYS A 169 -11.59 -24.41 -22.21
N HIS A 170 -10.26 -24.36 -22.19
CA HIS A 170 -9.47 -24.71 -23.37
C HIS A 170 -9.52 -26.22 -23.62
N ILE A 171 -9.31 -27.03 -22.58
CA ILE A 171 -9.41 -28.50 -22.64
C ILE A 171 -10.81 -28.93 -23.13
N GLN A 172 -11.88 -28.35 -22.57
CA GLN A 172 -13.25 -28.61 -23.03
C GLN A 172 -13.43 -28.30 -24.53
N SER A 173 -12.93 -27.17 -25.02
CA SER A 173 -13.04 -26.83 -26.46
C SER A 173 -12.26 -27.78 -27.38
N VAL A 174 -11.12 -28.31 -26.93
CA VAL A 174 -10.31 -29.27 -27.69
C VAL A 174 -10.98 -30.65 -27.71
N VAL A 175 -11.47 -31.11 -26.55
CA VAL A 175 -12.21 -32.39 -26.42
C VAL A 175 -13.53 -32.35 -27.22
N GLU A 176 -14.27 -31.25 -27.17
CA GLU A 176 -15.49 -31.07 -27.99
C GLU A 176 -15.20 -31.05 -29.49
N ALA A 177 -14.11 -30.42 -29.93
CA ALA A 177 -13.69 -30.43 -31.33
C ALA A 177 -13.32 -31.85 -31.81
N GLU A 178 -12.60 -32.62 -30.98
CA GLU A 178 -12.14 -33.96 -31.35
C GLU A 178 -13.25 -35.01 -31.29
N ILE A 179 -14.21 -34.90 -30.36
CA ILE A 179 -15.43 -35.73 -30.34
C ILE A 179 -16.30 -35.45 -31.58
N ASN A 180 -16.47 -34.18 -31.96
CA ASN A 180 -17.26 -33.83 -33.14
C ASN A 180 -16.62 -34.26 -34.47
N CYS A 181 -15.29 -34.40 -34.53
CA CYS A 181 -14.61 -34.98 -35.70
C CYS A 181 -14.74 -36.50 -35.80
N LYS A 182 -14.96 -37.22 -34.68
CA LYS A 182 -14.98 -38.70 -34.64
C LYS A 182 -16.38 -39.31 -34.64
N ILE A 183 -17.42 -38.59 -34.21
CA ILE A 183 -18.82 -39.09 -34.19
C ILE A 183 -19.79 -38.03 -34.75
N PRO A 184 -20.05 -38.03 -36.08
CA PRO A 184 -20.91 -37.03 -36.71
C PRO A 184 -22.38 -37.13 -36.26
N ASN A 185 -22.90 -38.35 -36.11
CA ASN A 185 -24.35 -38.62 -36.01
C ASN A 185 -24.72 -39.42 -34.74
N SER A 186 -24.65 -38.80 -33.56
CA SER A 186 -25.25 -39.33 -32.33
C SER A 186 -26.08 -38.27 -31.60
N SER A 187 -27.14 -38.71 -30.93
CA SER A 187 -28.13 -37.85 -30.27
C SER A 187 -27.52 -37.03 -29.13
N THR A 188 -28.06 -35.83 -28.94
CA THR A 188 -27.56 -34.80 -28.00
C THR A 188 -27.49 -35.25 -26.55
N THR A 189 -28.29 -36.24 -26.13
CA THR A 189 -28.29 -36.78 -24.77
C THR A 189 -27.06 -37.63 -24.42
N ASN A 190 -26.52 -38.39 -25.37
CA ASN A 190 -25.38 -39.28 -25.11
C ASN A 190 -24.04 -38.51 -25.11
N LYS A 191 -23.94 -37.41 -25.86
CA LYS A 191 -22.72 -36.59 -25.92
C LYS A 191 -22.40 -35.95 -24.56
N THR A 192 -23.41 -35.48 -23.82
CA THR A 192 -23.20 -34.80 -22.52
C THR A 192 -22.70 -35.74 -21.43
N GLN A 193 -23.22 -36.97 -21.36
CA GLN A 193 -22.80 -37.96 -20.35
C GLN A 193 -21.34 -38.37 -20.53
N ILE A 194 -20.91 -38.61 -21.77
CA ILE A 194 -19.51 -38.96 -22.10
C ILE A 194 -18.55 -37.81 -21.74
N VAL A 195 -18.95 -36.55 -21.98
CA VAL A 195 -18.16 -35.37 -21.58
C VAL A 195 -18.08 -35.21 -20.06
N GLU A 196 -19.13 -35.55 -19.30
CA GLU A 196 -19.12 -35.54 -17.83
C GLU A 196 -18.33 -36.69 -17.19
N GLU A 197 -18.20 -37.84 -17.85
CA GLU A 197 -17.31 -38.93 -17.39
C GLU A 197 -15.84 -38.61 -17.66
N LEU A 198 -15.49 -38.21 -18.89
CA LEU A 198 -14.12 -37.81 -19.23
C LEU A 198 -13.65 -36.60 -18.40
N SER A 199 -14.54 -35.63 -18.12
CA SER A 199 -14.20 -34.49 -17.24
C SER A 199 -13.91 -34.91 -15.79
N ARG A 200 -14.50 -36.02 -15.31
CA ARG A 200 -14.22 -36.57 -13.98
C ARG A 200 -12.89 -37.31 -13.92
N GLU A 201 -12.49 -37.97 -15.00
CA GLU A 201 -11.22 -38.72 -15.10
C GLU A 201 -9.99 -37.79 -15.16
N ILE A 202 -10.14 -36.63 -15.82
CA ILE A 202 -9.14 -35.54 -15.92
C ILE A 202 -8.90 -34.83 -14.55
N HIS A 203 -9.66 -35.14 -13.50
CA HIS A 203 -9.45 -34.60 -12.15
C HIS A 203 -8.44 -35.39 -11.29
N SER A 204 -7.71 -36.34 -11.88
CA SER A 204 -6.51 -36.94 -11.27
C SER A 204 -5.24 -36.17 -11.69
N ASP A 205 -4.35 -35.84 -10.74
CA ASP A 205 -3.22 -34.92 -10.92
C ASP A 205 -2.12 -35.40 -11.91
N ALA A 206 -2.28 -36.56 -12.57
CA ALA A 206 -1.25 -37.22 -13.37
C ALA A 206 -1.12 -36.74 -14.84
N VAL A 207 -2.12 -36.03 -15.39
CA VAL A 207 -2.19 -35.75 -16.84
C VAL A 207 -1.55 -34.41 -17.23
N LEU A 208 -1.18 -33.54 -16.28
CA LEU A 208 -0.67 -32.20 -16.61
C LEU A 208 0.77 -32.18 -17.16
N GLU A 209 1.53 -33.27 -17.03
CA GLU A 209 2.95 -33.32 -17.43
C GLU A 209 3.17 -33.76 -18.89
N THR A 210 2.22 -34.47 -19.51
CA THR A 210 2.38 -35.02 -20.87
C THR A 210 2.05 -34.02 -21.98
N CYS A 211 1.18 -33.03 -21.74
CA CYS A 211 0.70 -32.12 -22.79
C CYS A 211 1.63 -30.96 -23.17
N LEU A 212 2.81 -30.81 -22.54
CA LEU A 212 3.78 -29.76 -22.88
C LEU A 212 4.91 -30.23 -23.83
N ALA A 213 4.90 -31.50 -24.23
CA ALA A 213 6.02 -32.16 -24.89
C ALA A 213 5.76 -32.61 -26.34
N GLU A 214 4.86 -31.96 -27.08
CA GLU A 214 4.68 -32.24 -28.52
C GLU A 214 4.46 -30.97 -29.36
N LYS A 215 5.30 -30.80 -30.39
CA LYS A 215 5.08 -29.88 -31.52
C LYS A 215 4.89 -30.73 -32.77
N PRO A 216 3.77 -30.62 -33.52
CA PRO A 216 3.58 -31.38 -34.74
C PRO A 216 4.45 -30.84 -35.87
N ASN A 217 4.96 -31.76 -36.70
CA ASN A 217 5.77 -31.47 -37.87
C ASN A 217 5.02 -31.96 -39.12
N TYR A 218 4.63 -31.07 -40.03
CA TYR A 218 4.04 -31.45 -41.32
C TYR A 218 4.25 -30.39 -42.40
N LYS A 219 4.94 -30.79 -43.49
CA LYS A 219 4.57 -30.47 -44.86
C LYS A 219 5.31 -31.40 -45.83
N ALA A 220 4.59 -32.37 -46.39
CA ALA A 220 5.02 -33.09 -47.58
C ALA A 220 4.38 -32.43 -48.81
N HIS A 221 5.14 -32.28 -49.89
CA HIS A 221 4.62 -31.91 -51.21
C HIS A 221 4.48 -33.16 -52.07
N PHE A 222 3.34 -33.30 -52.75
CA PHE A 222 3.09 -34.34 -53.75
C PHE A 222 3.09 -33.75 -55.16
N GLY A 223 3.71 -34.50 -56.06
CA GLY A 223 3.82 -34.32 -57.50
C GLY A 223 5.00 -35.19 -57.92
N GLY A 224 4.93 -36.07 -58.90
CA GLY A 224 3.91 -36.33 -59.91
C GLY A 224 4.58 -37.09 -61.05
N GLU A 225 3.79 -37.71 -61.92
CA GLU A 225 4.18 -38.37 -63.18
C GLU A 225 4.58 -39.85 -63.15
N SER A 226 4.10 -40.52 -64.20
CA SER A 226 4.18 -41.95 -64.49
C SER A 226 4.72 -42.13 -65.91
N SER A 227 5.53 -43.15 -66.16
CA SER A 227 5.82 -43.59 -67.53
C SER A 227 6.06 -45.10 -67.61
N ASP A 228 5.36 -45.74 -68.55
CA ASP A 228 5.50 -47.16 -68.91
C ASP A 228 6.91 -47.58 -69.37
N LYS A 229 7.20 -48.90 -69.27
CA LYS A 229 7.85 -49.70 -70.34
C LYS A 229 7.88 -51.22 -70.08
N THR A 230 7.66 -51.99 -71.15
CA THR A 230 7.63 -53.47 -71.29
C THR A 230 8.73 -53.96 -72.28
N ILE A 231 9.00 -55.25 -72.56
CA ILE A 231 8.20 -56.48 -72.37
C ILE A 231 8.93 -57.63 -71.62
N PRO A 232 9.94 -58.37 -72.17
CA PRO A 232 10.07 -59.80 -71.83
C PRO A 232 11.42 -60.16 -71.13
N GLY A 233 11.59 -61.30 -70.45
CA GLY A 233 10.74 -62.48 -70.31
C GLY A 233 11.44 -63.74 -70.84
N GLU A 234 11.96 -64.61 -69.96
CA GLU A 234 12.38 -65.98 -70.32
C GLU A 234 12.49 -66.91 -69.09
N LYS A 235 12.64 -68.22 -69.32
CA LYS A 235 12.49 -69.32 -68.35
C LYS A 235 13.85 -69.91 -67.92
N SER A 236 13.95 -70.46 -66.70
CA SER A 236 14.33 -71.88 -66.44
C SER A 236 14.80 -72.16 -64.99
N ASP A 237 14.28 -73.24 -64.43
CA ASP A 237 14.99 -74.29 -63.65
C ASP A 237 15.71 -74.00 -62.32
N THR A 238 15.09 -74.54 -61.25
CA THR A 238 15.69 -75.36 -60.17
C THR A 238 17.14 -75.06 -59.73
N GLY A 239 17.29 -74.39 -58.59
CA GLY A 239 18.59 -74.27 -57.91
C GLY A 239 18.76 -73.11 -56.92
N LEU A 240 17.72 -72.29 -56.70
CA LEU A 240 17.83 -71.02 -55.98
C LEU A 240 17.45 -71.04 -54.50
N GLU A 241 16.61 -71.96 -54.03
CA GLU A 241 16.05 -71.90 -52.65
C GLU A 241 17.14 -71.89 -51.56
N GLY A 242 18.12 -72.78 -51.63
CA GLY A 242 19.22 -72.82 -50.64
C GLY A 242 20.14 -71.59 -50.64
N LYS A 243 20.30 -70.91 -51.79
CA LYS A 243 21.07 -69.66 -51.89
C LYS A 243 20.25 -68.47 -51.36
N MET A 244 18.95 -68.45 -51.65
CA MET A 244 18.03 -67.42 -51.20
C MET A 244 17.83 -67.48 -49.67
N GLU A 245 17.77 -68.67 -49.07
CA GLU A 245 17.73 -68.83 -47.61
C GLU A 245 19.03 -68.35 -46.94
N PHE A 246 20.20 -68.63 -47.52
CA PHE A 246 21.48 -68.14 -47.00
C PHE A 246 21.57 -66.61 -47.04
N VAL A 247 21.18 -65.99 -48.17
CA VAL A 247 21.15 -64.52 -48.31
C VAL A 247 20.15 -63.88 -47.33
N MET A 248 18.95 -64.46 -47.18
CA MET A 248 17.96 -63.97 -46.22
C MET A 248 18.43 -64.09 -44.77
N LYS A 249 19.08 -65.22 -44.38
CA LYS A 249 19.70 -65.36 -43.05
C LYS A 249 20.82 -64.34 -42.83
N PHE A 250 21.65 -64.10 -43.84
CA PHE A 250 22.73 -63.11 -43.75
C PHE A 250 22.19 -61.69 -43.57
N ILE A 251 21.21 -61.27 -44.38
CA ILE A 251 20.54 -59.97 -44.27
C ILE A 251 19.86 -59.82 -42.90
N ALA A 252 19.11 -60.83 -42.43
CA ALA A 252 18.45 -60.80 -41.13
C ALA A 252 19.45 -60.71 -39.96
N THR A 253 20.64 -61.29 -40.09
CA THR A 253 21.69 -61.20 -39.07
C THR A 253 22.38 -59.83 -39.09
N TYR A 254 22.56 -59.25 -40.28
CA TYR A 254 23.15 -57.92 -40.46
C TYR A 254 22.22 -56.82 -39.91
N MET A 255 20.92 -56.88 -40.25
CA MET A 255 19.88 -55.97 -39.72
C MET A 255 19.82 -56.03 -38.18
N LYS A 256 19.87 -57.23 -37.58
CA LYS A 256 19.85 -57.39 -36.11
C LYS A 256 21.08 -56.80 -35.40
N ARG A 257 22.27 -56.83 -36.03
CA ARG A 257 23.46 -56.14 -35.51
C ARG A 257 23.31 -54.62 -35.59
N ASP A 258 22.93 -54.12 -36.75
CA ASP A 258 22.73 -52.68 -36.98
C ASP A 258 21.65 -52.10 -36.03
N GLU A 259 20.65 -52.90 -35.65
CA GLU A 259 19.66 -52.53 -34.64
C GLU A 259 20.19 -52.64 -33.19
N SER A 260 21.02 -53.64 -32.85
CA SER A 260 21.66 -53.70 -31.52
C SER A 260 22.65 -52.55 -31.31
N ASP A 261 23.39 -52.18 -32.35
CA ASP A 261 24.40 -51.11 -32.29
C ASP A 261 23.72 -49.74 -32.13
N LYS A 262 22.58 -49.52 -32.80
CA LYS A 262 21.71 -48.34 -32.58
C LYS A 262 21.15 -48.29 -31.15
N ILE A 263 20.68 -49.42 -30.62
CA ILE A 263 20.19 -49.50 -29.23
C ILE A 263 21.30 -49.19 -28.24
N GLN A 264 22.52 -49.66 -28.47
CA GLN A 264 23.67 -49.36 -27.61
C GLN A 264 24.06 -47.88 -27.68
N MET A 265 24.13 -47.29 -28.88
CA MET A 265 24.35 -45.84 -29.05
C MET A 265 23.33 -44.98 -28.31
N VAL A 266 22.06 -45.37 -28.29
CA VAL A 266 21.02 -44.65 -27.54
C VAL A 266 21.25 -44.73 -26.03
N LYS A 267 21.60 -45.92 -25.50
CA LYS A 267 21.93 -46.09 -24.07
C LYS A 267 23.14 -45.28 -23.65
N ASP A 268 24.23 -45.35 -24.41
CA ASP A 268 25.46 -44.58 -24.14
C ASP A 268 25.19 -43.06 -24.16
N ARG A 269 24.29 -42.61 -25.05
CA ARG A 269 23.86 -41.21 -25.13
C ARG A 269 22.99 -40.81 -23.93
N GLU A 270 22.05 -41.64 -23.51
CA GLU A 270 21.26 -41.39 -22.31
C GLU A 270 22.12 -41.31 -21.04
N GLU A 271 23.11 -42.18 -20.91
CA GLU A 271 24.01 -42.18 -19.75
C GLU A 271 24.87 -40.92 -19.70
N ARG A 272 25.40 -40.47 -20.84
CA ARG A 272 26.08 -39.16 -20.97
C ARG A 272 25.16 -38.00 -20.58
N LEU A 273 23.92 -37.99 -21.07
CA LEU A 273 22.94 -36.95 -20.73
C LEU A 273 22.60 -36.92 -19.24
N LYS A 274 22.47 -38.09 -18.59
CA LYS A 274 22.27 -38.19 -17.14
C LYS A 274 23.46 -37.62 -16.37
N ILE A 275 24.69 -37.90 -16.80
CA ILE A 275 25.91 -37.33 -16.20
C ILE A 275 25.94 -35.80 -16.36
N GLU A 276 25.72 -35.28 -17.56
CA GLU A 276 25.68 -33.83 -17.83
C GLU A 276 24.58 -33.13 -17.01
N GLU A 277 23.39 -33.71 -16.90
CA GLU A 277 22.30 -33.14 -16.11
C GLU A 277 22.65 -33.08 -14.61
N THR A 278 23.29 -34.13 -14.07
CA THR A 278 23.74 -34.10 -12.66
C THR A 278 24.84 -33.07 -12.42
N GLN A 279 25.73 -32.84 -13.39
CA GLN A 279 26.76 -31.81 -13.28
C GLN A 279 26.14 -30.40 -13.33
N MET A 280 25.25 -30.14 -14.30
CA MET A 280 24.55 -28.85 -14.38
C MET A 280 23.70 -28.55 -13.13
N LYS A 281 23.11 -29.58 -12.50
CA LYS A 281 22.40 -29.44 -11.21
C LYS A 281 23.36 -28.99 -10.09
N LYS A 282 24.54 -29.62 -9.97
CA LYS A 282 25.57 -29.23 -8.99
C LYS A 282 26.08 -27.81 -9.21
N ASP A 283 26.43 -27.47 -10.45
CA ASP A 283 26.95 -26.14 -10.80
C ASP A 283 25.90 -25.04 -10.53
N ARG A 284 24.63 -25.33 -10.81
CA ARG A 284 23.51 -24.43 -10.50
C ARG A 284 23.32 -24.24 -8.99
N GLU A 285 23.40 -25.31 -8.20
CA GLU A 285 23.35 -25.20 -6.74
C GLU A 285 24.52 -24.40 -6.16
N GLU A 286 25.74 -24.60 -6.67
CA GLU A 286 26.91 -23.85 -6.19
C GLU A 286 26.79 -22.36 -6.50
N ARG A 287 26.30 -22.01 -7.69
CA ARG A 287 25.98 -20.62 -8.05
C ARG A 287 24.93 -20.00 -7.12
N LEU A 288 23.83 -20.71 -6.86
CA LEU A 288 22.78 -20.24 -5.95
C LEU A 288 23.32 -20.04 -4.52
N LYS A 289 24.18 -20.94 -4.01
CA LYS A 289 24.83 -20.81 -2.70
C LYS A 289 25.75 -19.58 -2.63
N LYS A 290 26.49 -19.28 -3.71
CA LYS A 290 27.33 -18.06 -3.81
C LYS A 290 26.48 -16.78 -3.87
N GLU A 291 25.41 -16.77 -4.67
CA GLU A 291 24.48 -15.65 -4.79
C GLU A 291 23.75 -15.38 -3.46
N GLU A 292 23.30 -16.41 -2.74
CA GLU A 292 22.66 -16.27 -1.42
C GLU A 292 23.65 -15.74 -0.36
N ALA A 293 24.89 -16.23 -0.34
CA ALA A 293 25.93 -15.74 0.57
C ALA A 293 26.26 -14.25 0.33
N GLN A 294 26.34 -13.84 -0.95
CA GLN A 294 26.56 -12.44 -1.32
C GLN A 294 25.37 -11.56 -0.91
N MET A 295 24.14 -11.97 -1.23
CA MET A 295 22.91 -11.27 -0.83
C MET A 295 22.78 -11.12 0.70
N LYS A 296 23.22 -12.13 1.47
CA LYS A 296 23.25 -12.06 2.93
C LYS A 296 24.25 -11.02 3.42
N LYS A 297 25.47 -11.01 2.86
CA LYS A 297 26.53 -10.03 3.20
C LYS A 297 26.09 -8.60 2.90
N ASP A 298 25.51 -8.35 1.73
CA ASP A 298 25.04 -7.02 1.31
C ASP A 298 23.86 -6.55 2.19
N ARG A 299 22.98 -7.47 2.60
CA ARG A 299 21.91 -7.19 3.55
C ARG A 299 22.45 -6.81 4.94
N GLU A 300 23.45 -7.53 5.46
CA GLU A 300 24.07 -7.21 6.74
C GLU A 300 24.79 -5.86 6.71
N GLU A 301 25.46 -5.52 5.60
CA GLU A 301 26.10 -4.20 5.44
C GLU A 301 25.07 -3.07 5.38
N ARG A 302 23.95 -3.27 4.67
CA ARG A 302 22.83 -2.32 4.64
C ARG A 302 22.24 -2.08 6.03
N ILE A 303 21.99 -3.14 6.80
CA ILE A 303 21.47 -3.03 8.17
C ILE A 303 22.43 -2.22 9.04
N LYS A 304 23.75 -2.49 8.99
CA LYS A 304 24.76 -1.72 9.74
C LYS A 304 24.77 -0.23 9.36
N LYS A 305 24.59 0.11 8.08
CA LYS A 305 24.48 1.50 7.60
C LYS A 305 23.19 2.18 8.08
N GLU A 306 22.06 1.48 8.00
CA GLU A 306 20.75 1.96 8.49
C GLU A 306 20.75 2.18 10.02
N GLU A 307 21.34 1.27 10.80
CA GLU A 307 21.51 1.40 12.25
C GLU A 307 22.43 2.57 12.64
N ALA A 308 23.55 2.75 11.94
CA ALA A 308 24.46 3.87 12.18
C ALA A 308 23.78 5.22 11.89
N GLN A 309 22.99 5.31 10.81
CA GLN A 309 22.22 6.52 10.50
C GLN A 309 21.14 6.78 11.56
N MET A 310 20.36 5.78 11.96
CA MET A 310 19.35 5.95 13.02
C MET A 310 19.96 6.38 14.36
N LYS A 311 21.16 5.89 14.70
CA LYS A 311 21.89 6.33 15.89
C LYS A 311 22.26 7.82 15.79
N LYS A 312 22.82 8.25 14.67
CA LYS A 312 23.16 9.67 14.41
C LYS A 312 21.92 10.57 14.50
N ASP A 313 20.82 10.21 13.83
CA ASP A 313 19.56 10.95 13.87
C ASP A 313 18.96 11.01 15.28
N ARG A 314 19.17 9.97 16.10
CA ARG A 314 18.73 9.95 17.50
C ARG A 314 19.57 10.90 18.37
N GLU A 315 20.88 10.91 18.21
CA GLU A 315 21.79 11.83 18.91
C GLU A 315 21.50 13.30 18.54
N GLU A 316 21.22 13.58 17.27
CA GLU A 316 20.87 14.93 16.81
C GLU A 316 19.53 15.42 17.38
N ARG A 317 18.51 14.54 17.43
CA ARG A 317 17.23 14.85 18.10
C ARG A 317 17.41 15.14 19.59
N ILE A 318 18.19 14.33 20.31
CA ILE A 318 18.46 14.55 21.75
C ILE A 318 19.13 15.91 21.97
N LYS A 319 20.15 16.26 21.18
CA LYS A 319 20.82 17.57 21.26
C LYS A 319 19.85 18.74 21.01
N LYS A 320 18.92 18.58 20.06
CA LYS A 320 17.89 19.58 19.79
C LYS A 320 16.89 19.72 20.94
N ASP A 321 16.35 18.61 21.44
CA ASP A 321 15.40 18.60 22.56
C ASP A 321 16.02 19.19 23.84
N GLU A 322 17.33 18.99 24.04
CA GLU A 322 18.12 19.59 25.13
C GLU A 322 18.33 21.10 24.93
N ALA A 323 18.66 21.55 23.73
CA ALA A 323 18.76 22.98 23.40
C ALA A 323 17.41 23.71 23.58
N ASP A 324 16.31 23.12 23.10
CA ASP A 324 14.96 23.66 23.26
C ASP A 324 14.56 23.74 24.75
N ARG A 325 14.95 22.75 25.58
CA ARG A 325 14.79 22.81 27.04
C ARG A 325 15.59 23.94 27.69
N ILE A 326 16.85 24.11 27.32
CA ILE A 326 17.71 25.18 27.84
C ILE A 326 17.12 26.55 27.49
N GLN A 327 16.61 26.72 26.26
CA GLN A 327 15.97 27.96 25.85
C GLN A 327 14.69 28.25 26.65
N MET A 328 13.80 27.26 26.82
CA MET A 328 12.59 27.43 27.65
C MET A 328 12.90 27.80 29.10
N MET A 329 14.01 27.31 29.66
CA MET A 329 14.46 27.70 31.01
C MET A 329 14.91 29.16 31.06
N LYS A 330 15.69 29.63 30.08
CA LYS A 330 16.10 31.04 29.96
C LYS A 330 14.90 31.98 29.81
N ASP A 331 13.97 31.65 28.91
CA ASP A 331 12.74 32.41 28.70
C ASP A 331 11.90 32.50 29.98
N ARG A 332 11.87 31.41 30.77
CA ARG A 332 11.17 31.36 32.06
C ARG A 332 11.85 32.24 33.11
N GLU A 333 13.17 32.18 33.23
CA GLU A 333 13.94 33.03 34.14
C GLU A 333 13.78 34.52 33.81
N GLU A 334 13.77 34.89 32.53
CA GLU A 334 13.53 36.27 32.10
C GLU A 334 12.13 36.75 32.49
N ARG A 335 11.09 35.91 32.29
CA ARG A 335 9.73 36.22 32.73
C ARG A 335 9.63 36.42 34.25
N ILE A 336 10.33 35.61 35.03
CA ILE A 336 10.38 35.76 36.50
C ILE A 336 11.03 37.10 36.88
N LYS A 337 12.22 37.40 36.32
CA LYS A 337 12.91 38.69 36.56
C LYS A 337 12.07 39.90 36.17
N ASN A 338 11.27 39.79 35.11
CA ASN A 338 10.37 40.86 34.67
C ASN A 338 9.13 40.99 35.57
N ALA A 339 8.59 39.88 36.08
CA ALA A 339 7.52 39.90 37.08
C ALA A 339 7.99 40.53 38.41
N GLU A 340 9.18 40.14 38.91
CA GLU A 340 9.78 40.71 40.12
C GLU A 340 10.00 42.23 40.01
N LYS A 341 10.43 42.73 38.85
CA LYS A 341 10.54 44.17 38.57
C LYS A 341 9.19 44.89 38.61
N MET A 342 8.14 44.27 38.08
CA MET A 342 6.78 44.83 38.12
C MET A 342 6.23 44.87 39.56
N ASP A 343 6.38 43.79 40.31
CA ASP A 343 6.01 43.72 41.73
C ASP A 343 6.75 44.76 42.58
N ALA A 344 8.05 44.95 42.34
CA ALA A 344 8.84 45.98 43.02
C ALA A 344 8.36 47.40 42.69
N LEU A 345 8.03 47.67 41.42
CA LEU A 345 7.48 48.95 40.98
C LEU A 345 6.11 49.23 41.62
N ASP A 346 5.23 48.24 41.70
CA ASP A 346 3.91 48.40 42.29
C ASP A 346 3.95 48.51 43.82
N ARG A 347 4.88 47.83 44.50
CA ARG A 347 5.20 48.10 45.92
C ARG A 347 5.64 49.55 46.14
N LYS A 348 6.50 50.09 45.27
CA LYS A 348 6.95 51.49 45.35
C LYS A 348 5.77 52.46 45.19
N LYS A 349 4.96 52.30 44.15
CA LYS A 349 3.75 53.12 43.92
C LYS A 349 2.76 53.04 45.09
N ARG A 350 2.65 51.88 45.75
CA ARG A 350 1.79 51.70 46.93
C ARG A 350 2.29 52.53 48.11
N SER A 351 3.59 52.46 48.41
CA SER A 351 4.23 53.27 49.45
C SER A 351 4.11 54.77 49.17
N GLU A 352 4.30 55.20 47.92
CA GLU A 352 4.10 56.60 47.51
C GLU A 352 2.65 57.06 47.76
N ARG A 353 1.65 56.25 47.42
CA ARG A 353 0.22 56.54 47.70
C ARG A 353 -0.10 56.60 49.19
N GLU A 354 0.44 55.66 49.98
CA GLU A 354 0.24 55.62 51.43
C GLU A 354 0.86 56.87 52.10
N GLN A 355 2.03 57.32 51.64
CA GLN A 355 2.67 58.53 52.16
C GLN A 355 1.92 59.82 51.75
N ILE A 356 1.37 59.89 50.52
CA ILE A 356 0.48 60.99 50.11
C ILE A 356 -0.78 61.03 50.98
N LEU A 357 -1.41 59.88 51.24
CA LEU A 357 -2.59 59.77 52.08
C LEU A 357 -2.31 60.22 53.53
N PHE A 358 -1.19 59.79 54.10
CA PHE A 358 -0.74 60.20 55.43
C PHE A 358 -0.52 61.70 55.53
N ASN A 359 0.20 62.30 54.57
CA ASN A 359 0.43 63.75 54.52
C ASN A 359 -0.87 64.54 54.37
N THR A 360 -1.83 64.02 53.60
CA THR A 360 -3.16 64.63 53.44
C THR A 360 -3.95 64.59 54.75
N HIS A 361 -3.89 63.46 55.47
CA HIS A 361 -4.53 63.33 56.78
C HIS A 361 -3.93 64.30 57.82
N LEU A 362 -2.60 64.44 57.88
CA LEU A 362 -1.94 65.42 58.76
C LEU A 362 -2.37 66.86 58.44
N ASN A 363 -2.46 67.22 57.16
CA ASN A 363 -2.93 68.56 56.74
C ASN A 363 -4.38 68.82 57.15
N ILE A 364 -5.26 67.82 57.05
CA ILE A 364 -6.65 67.92 57.53
C ILE A 364 -6.69 68.16 59.05
N MET A 365 -5.91 67.40 59.82
CA MET A 365 -5.85 67.55 61.28
C MET A 365 -5.27 68.91 61.71
N ALA A 366 -4.23 69.40 61.02
CA ALA A 366 -3.67 70.73 61.25
C ALA A 366 -4.66 71.86 60.91
N ASN A 367 -5.47 71.69 59.86
CA ASN A 367 -6.53 72.64 59.52
C ASN A 367 -7.66 72.65 60.55
N PHE A 368 -8.10 71.47 61.00
CA PHE A 368 -9.13 71.34 62.04
C PHE A 368 -8.66 71.95 63.37
N SER A 369 -7.41 71.70 63.77
CA SER A 369 -6.81 72.30 64.97
C SER A 369 -6.79 73.84 64.89
N ARG A 370 -6.41 74.42 63.74
CA ARG A 370 -6.46 75.87 63.51
C ARG A 370 -7.88 76.44 63.59
N GLN A 371 -8.87 75.74 63.04
CA GLN A 371 -10.28 76.16 63.17
C GLN A 371 -10.76 76.14 64.62
N MET A 372 -10.41 75.10 65.39
CA MET A 372 -10.73 75.02 66.82
C MET A 372 -10.07 76.14 67.64
N GLN A 373 -8.80 76.46 67.37
CA GLN A 373 -8.12 77.59 68.02
C GLN A 373 -8.82 78.93 67.72
N MET A 374 -9.18 79.19 66.46
CA MET A 374 -9.93 80.38 66.06
C MET A 374 -11.31 80.45 66.74
N PHE A 375 -12.01 79.32 66.87
CA PHE A 375 -13.28 79.25 67.59
C PHE A 375 -13.11 79.61 69.07
N CYS A 376 -12.13 79.04 69.76
CA CYS A 376 -11.85 79.36 71.17
C CYS A 376 -11.46 80.83 71.38
N LEU A 377 -10.64 81.41 70.49
CA LEU A 377 -10.27 82.82 70.54
C LEU A 377 -11.49 83.74 70.37
N ASN A 378 -12.39 83.42 69.44
CA ASN A 378 -13.64 84.16 69.24
C ASN A 378 -14.58 84.08 70.45
N GLN A 379 -14.67 82.92 71.12
CA GLN A 379 -15.45 82.78 72.35
C GLN A 379 -14.86 83.68 73.47
N ASN A 380 -13.54 83.65 73.68
CA ASN A 380 -12.88 84.50 74.68
C ASN A 380 -13.09 86.01 74.41
N GLN A 381 -13.06 86.45 73.14
CA GLN A 381 -13.37 87.84 72.79
C GLN A 381 -14.82 88.22 73.11
N ASN A 382 -15.77 87.29 72.96
CA ASN A 382 -17.16 87.52 73.33
C ASN A 382 -17.35 87.56 74.85
N PHE A 383 -16.69 86.69 75.61
CA PHE A 383 -16.70 86.76 77.09
C PHE A 383 -16.14 88.08 77.62
N ASN A 384 -14.97 88.52 77.13
CA ASN A 384 -14.37 89.79 77.56
C ASN A 384 -15.25 91.01 77.21
N LYS A 385 -16.03 90.97 76.11
CA LYS A 385 -17.02 92.00 75.79
C LYS A 385 -18.19 92.03 76.78
N ILE A 386 -18.61 90.87 77.30
CA ILE A 386 -19.71 90.77 78.27
C ILE A 386 -19.29 91.29 79.65
N GLU A 387 -18.05 91.02 80.08
CA GLU A 387 -17.51 91.61 81.33
C GLU A 387 -17.37 93.14 81.24
N LEU A 388 -16.86 93.68 80.13
CA LEU A 388 -16.73 95.13 79.91
C LEU A 388 -18.07 95.89 79.91
N VAL A 389 -19.17 95.23 79.52
CA VAL A 389 -20.52 95.79 79.66
C VAL A 389 -20.99 95.74 81.11
N SER A 390 -20.69 94.66 81.83
CA SER A 390 -21.09 94.48 83.24
C SER A 390 -20.42 95.50 84.19
N VAL A 391 -19.17 95.90 83.93
CA VAL A 391 -18.42 96.86 84.75
C VAL A 391 -18.92 98.30 84.60
N ASN A 392 -19.67 98.63 83.54
CA ASN A 392 -20.27 99.97 83.33
C ASN A 392 -21.70 100.10 83.91
N ILE A 393 -22.13 99.19 84.78
CA ILE A 393 -23.48 99.18 85.41
C ILE A 393 -23.36 99.25 86.96
N HIS A 394 -22.35 99.97 87.44
CA HIS A 394 -22.19 100.48 88.81
C HIS A 394 -21.86 101.97 88.75
#